data_AF-A0A3S1G794-F1
#
_entry.id   AF-A0A3S1G794-F1
#
_cell.length_a   1.000
_cell.length_b   1.000
_cell.length_c   1.000
_cell.angle_alpha   90.00
_cell.angle_beta   90.00
_cell.angle_gamma   90.00
#
_symmetry.space_group_name_H-M   'P 1'
#
loop_
_entity.id
_entity.type
_entity.pdbx_description
1 polymer ?
#
loop_
_entity_poly.entity_id
_entity_poly.type
_entity_poly.pdbx_seq_one_letter_code
_entity_poly.pdbx_strand_id
1 'polypeptide(L)' 'LAIVKKIVEDHGGRLELHDAPVDFHGGRGAMISIILPLAATVPSSGEGRTEHERETEKVGNGV' A
#
# COMPACT_ATOMS: atom_id res chain seq x y z
N LEU A 1 9.73 -1.30 -7.89
CA LEU A 1 10.18 -0.78 -6.58
C LEU A 1 11.02 -1.84 -5.88
N ALA A 2 12.35 -1.77 -5.98
CA ALA A 2 13.23 -2.85 -5.50
C ALA A 2 13.26 -2.95 -3.95
N ILE A 3 13.46 -1.81 -3.27
CA ILE A 3 13.58 -1.77 -1.81
C ILE A 3 12.27 -2.13 -1.12
N VAL A 4 11.16 -1.52 -1.56
CA VAL A 4 9.84 -1.74 -0.97
C VAL A 4 9.39 -3.20 -1.14
N LYS A 5 9.61 -3.78 -2.32
CA LYS A 5 9.29 -5.19 -2.57
C LYS A 5 10.05 -6.10 -1.61
N LYS A 6 11.35 -5.84 -1.43
CA LYS A 6 12.19 -6.62 -0.52
C LYS A 6 11.68 -6.55 0.93
N ILE A 7 11.34 -5.36 1.42
CA ILE A 7 10.75 -5.19 2.75
C ILE A 7 9.45 -5.99 2.88
N VAL A 8 8.53 -5.86 1.91
CA VAL A 8 7.24 -6.57 1.95
C VAL A 8 7.44 -8.10 1.96
N GLU A 9 8.31 -8.62 1.09
CA GLU A 9 8.61 -10.07 1.02
C GLU A 9 9.32 -10.58 2.28
N ASP A 10 10.24 -9.80 2.85
CA ASP A 10 10.96 -10.15 4.07
C ASP A 10 10.04 -10.24 5.30
N HIS A 11 8.88 -9.56 5.27
CA HIS A 11 7.85 -9.63 6.31
C HIS A 11 6.74 -10.65 5.98
N GLY A 12 6.94 -11.52 5.00
CA GLY A 12 5.97 -12.54 4.60
C GLY A 12 4.75 -11.99 3.85
N GLY A 13 4.83 -10.75 3.36
CA GLY A 13 3.82 -10.12 2.53
C GLY A 13 4.06 -10.31 1.03
N ARG A 14 3.16 -9.76 0.23
CA ARG A 14 3.25 -9.72 -1.24
C ARG A 14 2.88 -8.33 -1.76
N LEU A 15 3.58 -7.92 -2.82
CA LEU A 15 3.30 -6.68 -3.55
C LEU A 15 2.89 -7.01 -4.99
N GLU A 16 1.83 -6.37 -5.46
CA GLU A 16 1.30 -6.47 -6.81
C GLU A 16 1.28 -5.09 -7.47
N LEU A 17 1.48 -5.07 -8.79
CA LEU A 17 1.45 -3.87 -9.60
C LEU A 17 0.38 -4.04 -10.67
N HIS A 18 -0.55 -3.10 -10.69
CA HIS A 18 -1.62 -3.00 -11.65
C HIS A 18 -1.50 -1.65 -12.36
N ASP A 19 -2.03 -1.56 -13.56
CA ASP A 19 -2.20 -0.26 -14.21
C ASP A 19 -3.29 0.55 -13.47
N ALA A 20 -3.20 1.88 -13.55
CA ALA A 20 -4.22 2.73 -12.95
C ALA A 20 -5.60 2.45 -13.58
N PRO A 21 -6.65 2.34 -12.77
CA PRO A 21 -7.99 2.13 -13.29
C PRO A 21 -8.46 3.38 -14.06
N VAL A 22 -9.34 3.17 -15.04
CA VAL A 22 -9.78 4.23 -15.98
C VAL A 22 -10.49 5.40 -15.28
N ASP A 23 -11.19 5.11 -14.20
CA ASP A 23 -11.84 6.07 -13.31
C ASP A 23 -10.85 6.94 -12.51
N PHE A 24 -9.57 6.55 -12.43
CA PHE A 24 -8.52 7.30 -11.75
C PHE A 24 -7.57 7.97 -12.76
N HIS A 25 -7.50 9.30 -12.76
CA HIS A 25 -6.65 10.10 -13.67
C HIS A 25 -6.79 9.72 -15.17
N GLY A 26 -7.94 9.19 -15.59
CA GLY A 26 -8.15 8.74 -16.98
C GLY A 26 -7.28 7.53 -17.35
N GLY A 27 -7.01 6.62 -16.41
CA GLY A 27 -6.17 5.44 -16.62
C GLY A 27 -4.67 5.74 -16.67
N ARG A 28 -4.24 6.95 -16.29
CA ARG A 28 -2.82 7.32 -16.30
C ARG A 28 -2.21 7.09 -14.94
N GLY A 29 -1.33 6.10 -14.83
CA GLY A 29 -0.57 5.80 -13.63
C GLY A 29 -0.49 4.31 -13.35
N ALA A 30 -0.09 3.95 -12.13
CA ALA A 30 -0.07 2.58 -11.66
C ALA A 30 -0.74 2.49 -10.28
N MET A 31 -1.42 1.38 -10.03
CA MET A 31 -1.98 1.01 -8.74
C MET A 31 -1.09 -0.07 -8.12
N ILE A 32 -0.73 0.10 -6.84
CA ILE A 32 -0.03 -0.93 -6.08
C ILE A 32 -0.97 -1.56 -5.06
N SER A 33 -0.93 -2.89 -4.94
CA SER A 33 -1.62 -3.63 -3.88
C SER A 33 -0.59 -4.32 -3.01
N ILE A 34 -0.72 -4.18 -1.69
CA ILE A 34 0.18 -4.81 -0.72
C ILE A 34 -0.66 -5.66 0.23
N ILE A 35 -0.31 -6.93 0.33
CA ILE A 35 -0.93 -7.91 1.22
C ILE A 35 0.09 -8.23 2.30
N LEU A 36 -0.22 -7.92 3.55
CA LEU A 36 0.64 -8.22 4.70
C LEU A 36 -0.04 -9.25 5.60
N PRO A 37 0.69 -10.23 6.15
CA PRO A 37 0.14 -11.09 7.18
C PRO A 37 -0.23 -10.26 8.41
N LEU A 38 -1.35 -10.61 9.06
CA LEU A 38 -1.69 -10.04 10.35
C LEU A 38 -0.58 -10.40 11.33
N ALA A 39 0.11 -9.40 11.87
CA ALA A 39 1.09 -9.64 12.92
C ALA A 39 0.39 -10.36 14.08
N ALA A 40 0.91 -11.52 14.49
CA ALA A 40 0.55 -12.08 15.78
C ALA A 40 0.74 -10.97 16.81
N THR A 41 -0.31 -10.63 17.56
CA THR A 41 -0.35 -9.49 18.49
C THR A 41 0.84 -9.53 19.43
N VAL A 42 1.95 -8.92 19.02
CA VAL A 42 2.93 -8.37 19.93
C VAL A 42 2.26 -7.11 20.47
N PRO A 43 2.08 -6.95 21.79
CA PRO A 43 1.48 -5.74 22.35
C PRO A 43 2.37 -4.57 21.95
N SER A 44 1.96 -3.86 20.90
CA SER A 44 2.58 -2.62 20.46
C SER A 44 2.25 -1.60 21.53
N SER A 45 3.24 -1.26 22.35
CA SER A 45 3.13 -0.13 23.25
C SER A 45 3.10 1.14 22.38
N GLY A 46 1.90 1.69 22.16
CA GLY A 46 1.69 3.02 21.58
C GLY A 46 1.00 3.03 20.22
N GLU A 47 -0.30 3.34 20.26
CA GLU A 47 -1.13 4.01 19.24
C GLU A 47 -1.19 3.41 17.81
N GLY A 48 -1.96 2.34 17.65
CA GLY A 48 -2.56 1.95 16.37
C GLY A 48 -4.02 2.40 16.31
N ARG A 49 -4.28 3.65 15.90
CA ARG A 49 -5.64 4.08 15.58
C ARG A 49 -6.10 3.32 14.35
N THR A 50 -7.10 2.48 14.56
CA THR A 50 -7.82 1.70 13.56
C THR A 50 -8.52 2.60 12.54
N GLU A 51 -8.75 2.04 11.35
CA GLU A 51 -9.53 2.58 10.23
C GLU A 51 -8.75 3.50 9.27
N HIS A 52 -7.87 2.92 8.45
CA HIS A 52 -7.63 3.48 7.12
C HIS A 52 -8.81 3.14 6.23
N GLU A 53 -9.89 3.92 6.34
CA GLU A 53 -10.80 4.11 5.21
C GLU A 53 -9.92 4.56 4.04
N ARG A 54 -9.95 3.80 2.95
CA ARG A 54 -9.13 4.08 1.76
C ARG A 54 -9.68 5.33 1.08
N GLU A 55 -9.43 6.49 1.65
CA GLU A 55 -9.57 7.75 0.92
C GLU A 55 -8.41 7.78 -0.06
N THR A 56 -8.71 7.57 -1.34
CA THR A 56 -7.76 7.74 -2.43
C THR A 56 -7.43 9.23 -2.55
N GLU A 57 -6.56 9.74 -1.68
CA GLU A 57 -6.03 11.08 -1.78
C GLU A 57 -5.23 11.17 -3.08
N LYS A 58 -5.79 11.89 -4.05
CA LYS A 58 -5.20 12.12 -5.37
C LYS A 58 -4.04 13.12 -5.22
N VAL A 59 -2.90 12.67 -4.70
CA VAL A 59 -1.71 13.51 -4.51
C VAL A 59 -1.13 13.93 -5.86
N GLY A 60 -1.31 15.20 -6.21
CA GLY A 60 -0.80 15.80 -7.45
C GLY A 60 0.66 16.19 -7.33
N ASN A 61 1.58 15.23 -7.20
CA ASN A 61 3.00 15.52 -7.27
C ASN A 61 3.52 15.24 -8.68
N GLY A 62 3.54 16.29 -9.50
CA GLY A 62 4.29 16.32 -10.75
C GLY A 62 5.79 16.31 -10.45
N VAL A 63 6.53 15.46 -11.16
CA VAL A 63 7.99 15.59 -11.30
C VAL A 63 8.30 16.68 -12.32
#